data_AF-A0A9X5YT32-F1
#
_entry.id   AF-A0A9X5YT32-F1
#
_cell.length_a   1.000
_cell.length_b   1.000
_cell.length_c   1.000
_cell.angle_alpha   90.00
_cell.angle_beta   90.00
_cell.angle_gamma   90.00
#
_symmetry.space_group_name_H-M   'P 1'
#
loop_
_entity.id
_entity.type
_entity.pdbx_description
1 polymer ?
#
loop_
_entity_poly.entity_id
_entity_poly.type
_entity_poly.pdbx_seq_one_letter_code
_entity_poly.pdbx_strand_id
1 'polypeptide(L)'
;MKRLNEKRRLYLMRCSRYQLKKRRNIVKKQKRFIDWFILLVPEQVGLHPNYVKLLTSFVERLYEKVENGCSRIRLDFSKTEKMYSDGTLYLTACLNDLVERFPNCHFSMVTPSETRVEQVLYQVGIAKLLGRMKSFDSSAFHHSVRHWHVAHGYDVNLENAENIFDSFQGRLTPELSRSIYAGVSEAMTNCMHHAYEGKNLPDACRKWWMFSREDATSGRLQVVFCDLGIGIPKSLFRESDQVSDGWLDRLRNWIARHVEGGKADDDALKIKAAIEIGQTRTKLQHRGKGLKQMVSTLDQIGDGDASVEIISGNGMYRHRARNKKVVEKALPLSDNRKTAIRGTLIHWSVPLPKREAE
;
A
#
# COMPACT_ATOMS: atom_id res chain seq x y z
N MET A 1 -20.64 -75.70 -7.35
CA MET A 1 -20.88 -74.24 -7.52
C MET A 1 -21.93 -74.03 -8.60
N LYS A 2 -23.13 -73.50 -8.26
CA LYS A 2 -24.17 -73.20 -9.26
C LYS A 2 -23.70 -72.06 -10.18
N ARG A 3 -23.61 -72.29 -11.50
CA ARG A 3 -23.28 -71.27 -12.49
C ARG A 3 -24.35 -70.17 -12.44
N LEU A 4 -23.92 -68.92 -12.31
CA LEU A 4 -24.81 -67.76 -12.37
C LEU A 4 -25.39 -67.63 -13.79
N ASN A 5 -26.72 -67.50 -13.90
CA ASN A 5 -27.38 -67.18 -15.17
C ASN A 5 -26.82 -65.85 -15.72
N GLU A 6 -26.63 -65.78 -17.03
CA GLU A 6 -26.07 -64.65 -17.78
C GLU A 6 -26.67 -63.29 -17.38
N LYS A 7 -28.00 -63.21 -17.20
CA LYS A 7 -28.68 -61.98 -16.75
C LYS A 7 -28.16 -61.51 -15.38
N ARG A 8 -27.92 -62.44 -14.46
CA ARG A 8 -27.43 -62.15 -13.10
C ARG A 8 -25.95 -61.76 -13.12
N ARG A 9 -25.14 -62.35 -14.00
CA ARG A 9 -23.74 -61.96 -14.23
C ARG A 9 -23.63 -60.54 -14.77
N LEU A 10 -24.44 -60.19 -15.77
CA LEU A 10 -24.50 -58.85 -16.36
C LEU A 10 -24.96 -57.80 -15.35
N TYR A 11 -25.96 -58.12 -14.52
CA TYR A 11 -26.41 -57.26 -13.43
C TYR A 11 -25.28 -56.96 -12.43
N LEU A 12 -24.57 -57.99 -11.95
CA LEU A 12 -23.45 -57.82 -11.01
C LEU A 12 -22.29 -57.00 -11.61
N MET A 13 -21.99 -57.18 -12.90
CA MET A 13 -21.00 -56.36 -13.60
C MET A 13 -21.41 -54.89 -13.69
N ARG A 14 -22.69 -54.59 -13.93
CA ARG A 14 -23.21 -53.22 -13.93
C ARG A 14 -23.13 -52.59 -12.53
N CYS A 15 -23.52 -53.32 -11.49
CA CYS A 15 -23.40 -52.86 -10.10
C CYS A 15 -21.94 -52.58 -9.71
N SER A 16 -21.01 -53.45 -10.06
CA SER A 16 -19.57 -53.27 -9.81
C SER A 16 -19.02 -52.02 -10.52
N ARG A 17 -19.34 -51.82 -11.80
CA ARG A 17 -18.95 -50.62 -12.56
C ARG A 17 -19.52 -49.33 -11.95
N TYR A 18 -20.78 -49.37 -11.50
CA TYR A 18 -21.41 -48.23 -10.82
C TYR A 18 -20.73 -47.92 -9.48
N GLN A 19 -20.42 -48.94 -8.68
CA GLN A 19 -19.70 -48.77 -7.41
C GLN A 19 -18.27 -48.24 -7.62
N LEU A 20 -17.56 -48.71 -8.65
CA LEU A 20 -16.23 -48.20 -9.03
C LEU A 20 -16.30 -46.74 -9.50
N LYS A 21 -17.31 -46.37 -10.30
CA LYS A 21 -17.56 -44.99 -10.73
C LYS A 21 -17.89 -44.09 -9.53
N LYS A 22 -18.73 -44.56 -8.60
CA LYS A 22 -19.09 -43.86 -7.36
C LYS A 22 -17.85 -43.65 -6.47
N ARG A 23 -17.02 -44.67 -6.27
CA ARG A 23 -15.74 -44.58 -5.53
C ARG A 23 -14.78 -43.61 -6.21
N ARG A 24 -14.58 -43.69 -7.53
CA ARG A 24 -13.75 -42.72 -8.29
C ARG A 24 -14.27 -41.28 -8.15
N ASN A 25 -15.58 -41.08 -8.17
CA ASN A 25 -16.19 -39.76 -7.98
C ASN A 25 -16.02 -39.25 -6.55
N ILE A 26 -16.14 -40.10 -5.52
CA ILE A 26 -15.87 -39.74 -4.12
C ILE A 26 -14.40 -39.38 -3.93
N VAL A 27 -13.46 -40.15 -4.48
CA VAL A 27 -12.01 -39.85 -4.42
C VAL A 27 -11.68 -38.57 -5.19
N LYS A 28 -12.30 -38.32 -6.35
CA LYS A 28 -12.18 -37.03 -7.07
C LYS A 28 -12.81 -35.86 -6.29
N LYS A 29 -13.89 -36.08 -5.54
CA LYS A 29 -14.51 -35.08 -4.65
C LYS A 29 -13.66 -34.79 -3.41
N GLN A 30 -13.05 -35.81 -2.82
CA GLN A 30 -12.13 -35.68 -1.69
C GLN A 30 -10.82 -35.00 -2.10
N LYS A 31 -10.25 -35.31 -3.27
CA LYS A 31 -9.12 -34.56 -3.87
C LYS A 31 -9.46 -33.11 -4.24
N ARG A 32 -10.74 -32.72 -4.23
CA ARG A 32 -11.21 -31.35 -4.53
C ARG A 32 -11.39 -30.48 -3.27
N PHE A 33 -11.16 -30.99 -2.08
CA PHE A 33 -10.92 -30.14 -0.89
C PHE A 33 -9.46 -29.69 -0.92
N ILE A 34 -9.15 -28.74 -1.80
CA ILE A 34 -7.95 -27.93 -1.65
C ILE A 34 -8.27 -26.97 -0.52
N ASP A 35 -7.74 -27.25 0.67
CA ASP A 35 -7.92 -26.43 1.86
C ASP A 35 -7.41 -25.01 1.61
N TRP A 36 -8.16 -24.03 2.11
CA TRP A 36 -7.73 -22.64 2.08
C TRP A 36 -6.55 -22.47 3.03
N PHE A 37 -5.47 -21.87 2.56
CA PHE A 37 -4.44 -21.38 3.46
C PHE A 37 -4.94 -20.11 4.13
N ILE A 38 -5.14 -20.14 5.45
CA ILE A 38 -5.71 -19.02 6.21
C ILE A 38 -4.59 -18.16 6.79
N LEU A 39 -4.67 -16.85 6.57
CA LEU A 39 -3.79 -15.86 7.19
C LEU A 39 -4.63 -14.88 8.01
N LEU A 40 -4.33 -14.79 9.29
CA LEU A 40 -4.93 -13.80 10.18
C LEU A 40 -4.39 -12.41 9.83
N VAL A 41 -5.30 -11.49 9.54
CA VAL A 41 -4.96 -10.07 9.36
C VAL A 41 -4.77 -9.45 10.76
N PRO A 42 -3.76 -8.59 10.96
CA PRO A 42 -3.52 -7.94 12.25
C PRO A 42 -4.74 -7.17 12.78
N GLU A 43 -4.81 -7.03 14.10
CA GLU A 43 -5.85 -6.22 14.78
C GLU A 43 -5.82 -4.76 14.34
N GLN A 44 -4.61 -4.23 14.13
CA GLN A 44 -4.34 -2.86 13.69
C GLN A 44 -3.59 -2.89 12.35
N VAL A 45 -4.25 -2.45 11.29
CA VAL A 45 -3.65 -2.34 9.94
C VAL A 45 -3.15 -0.92 9.74
N GLY A 46 -1.84 -0.70 9.89
CA GLY A 46 -1.20 0.61 9.74
C GLY A 46 0.34 0.51 9.68
N LEU A 47 1.03 1.61 9.38
CA LEU A 47 2.50 1.65 9.27
C LEU A 47 3.19 2.42 10.40
N HIS A 48 2.47 2.82 11.44
CA HIS A 48 3.07 3.38 12.65
C HIS A 48 4.06 2.37 13.28
N PRO A 49 5.21 2.83 13.83
CA PRO A 49 6.23 1.95 14.40
C PRO A 49 5.73 0.89 15.39
N ASN A 50 4.69 1.21 16.16
CA ASN A 50 4.10 0.29 17.14
C ASN A 50 3.48 -0.99 16.54
N TYR A 51 3.00 -0.96 15.29
CA TYR A 51 2.28 -2.09 14.68
C TYR A 51 2.71 -2.42 13.24
N VAL A 52 3.62 -1.63 12.63
CA VAL A 52 4.12 -1.86 11.27
C VAL A 52 4.71 -3.25 11.06
N LYS A 53 5.35 -3.82 12.09
CA LYS A 53 5.90 -5.18 12.05
C LYS A 53 4.81 -6.24 11.79
N LEU A 54 3.64 -6.09 12.38
CA LEU A 54 2.55 -7.06 12.21
C LEU A 54 2.03 -7.04 10.77
N LEU A 55 1.82 -5.86 10.20
CA LEU A 55 1.35 -5.71 8.81
C LEU A 55 2.41 -6.19 7.81
N THR A 56 3.66 -5.80 7.97
CA THR A 56 4.74 -6.21 7.07
C THR A 56 5.01 -7.72 7.11
N SER A 57 5.07 -8.33 8.30
CA SER A 57 5.21 -9.79 8.41
C SER A 57 4.00 -10.55 7.82
N PHE A 58 2.80 -10.01 7.95
CA PHE A 58 1.62 -10.54 7.27
C PHE A 58 1.76 -10.48 5.74
N VAL A 59 2.16 -9.32 5.20
CA VAL A 59 2.36 -9.12 3.75
C VAL A 59 3.49 -10.01 3.22
N GLU A 60 4.62 -10.10 3.92
CA GLU A 60 5.74 -10.99 3.56
C GLU A 60 5.28 -12.45 3.44
N ARG A 61 4.58 -12.94 4.46
CA ARG A 61 4.04 -14.31 4.48
C ARG A 61 3.00 -14.53 3.37
N LEU A 62 2.20 -13.51 3.05
CA LEU A 62 1.25 -13.56 1.96
C LEU A 62 1.96 -13.75 0.61
N TYR A 63 2.95 -12.91 0.31
CA TYR A 63 3.76 -13.06 -0.91
C TYR A 63 4.50 -14.40 -0.97
N GLU A 64 5.17 -14.79 0.12
CA GLU A 64 5.91 -16.05 0.22
C GLU A 64 5.02 -17.24 -0.13
N LYS A 65 3.75 -17.24 0.35
CA LYS A 65 2.83 -18.35 0.11
C LYS A 65 2.33 -18.40 -1.32
N VAL A 66 2.02 -17.25 -1.91
CA VAL A 66 1.61 -17.18 -3.33
C VAL A 66 2.77 -17.56 -4.25
N GLU A 67 3.97 -17.04 -3.99
CA GLU A 67 5.18 -17.32 -4.78
C GLU A 67 5.59 -18.80 -4.70
N ASN A 68 5.34 -19.47 -3.57
CA ASN A 68 5.52 -20.91 -3.41
C ASN A 68 4.36 -21.76 -3.95
N GLY A 69 3.48 -21.18 -4.77
CA GLY A 69 2.44 -21.91 -5.52
C GLY A 69 1.15 -22.17 -4.74
N CYS A 70 0.90 -21.50 -3.61
CA CYS A 70 -0.40 -21.56 -2.96
C CYS A 70 -1.46 -20.96 -3.89
N SER A 71 -2.47 -21.77 -4.23
CA SER A 71 -3.52 -21.39 -5.20
C SER A 71 -4.80 -20.87 -4.56
N ARG A 72 -4.92 -20.94 -3.22
CA ARG A 72 -6.12 -20.53 -2.47
C ARG A 72 -5.75 -19.95 -1.11
N ILE A 73 -5.84 -18.63 -0.98
CA ILE A 73 -5.52 -17.93 0.28
C ILE A 73 -6.76 -17.23 0.81
N ARG A 74 -7.02 -17.41 2.11
CA ARG A 74 -8.11 -16.75 2.83
C ARG A 74 -7.54 -15.81 3.88
N LEU A 75 -7.85 -14.53 3.75
CA LEU A 75 -7.49 -13.51 4.72
C LEU A 75 -8.57 -13.42 5.79
N ASP A 76 -8.20 -13.61 7.04
CA ASP A 76 -9.14 -13.60 8.15
C ASP A 76 -9.08 -12.26 8.88
N PHE A 77 -10.11 -11.43 8.66
CA PHE A 77 -10.26 -10.12 9.31
C PHE A 77 -11.07 -10.18 10.61
N SER A 78 -11.46 -11.36 11.10
CA SER A 78 -12.33 -11.49 12.29
C SER A 78 -11.77 -10.82 13.54
N LYS A 79 -10.45 -10.63 13.61
CA LYS A 79 -9.75 -9.92 14.69
C LYS A 79 -9.31 -8.51 14.31
N THR A 80 -9.53 -8.05 13.07
CA THR A 80 -9.17 -6.69 12.67
C THR A 80 -10.15 -5.69 13.28
N GLU A 81 -9.63 -4.79 14.11
CA GLU A 81 -10.39 -3.77 14.83
C GLU A 81 -10.24 -2.40 14.19
N LYS A 82 -9.10 -2.13 13.54
CA LYS A 82 -8.83 -0.80 12.97
C LYS A 82 -7.95 -0.83 11.74
N MET A 83 -8.31 0.03 10.79
CA MET A 83 -7.59 0.24 9.54
C MET A 83 -7.21 1.71 9.39
N TYR A 84 -5.90 2.00 9.45
CA TYR A 84 -5.33 3.32 9.23
C TYR A 84 -5.08 3.55 7.74
N SER A 85 -5.15 4.79 7.27
CA SER A 85 -5.05 5.13 5.84
C SER A 85 -3.74 4.63 5.21
N ASP A 86 -2.62 4.79 5.92
CA ASP A 86 -1.29 4.34 5.51
C ASP A 86 -1.22 2.81 5.27
N GLY A 87 -1.57 2.01 6.29
CA GLY A 87 -1.51 0.55 6.18
C GLY A 87 -2.62 -0.03 5.30
N THR A 88 -3.78 0.62 5.24
CA THR A 88 -4.85 0.21 4.32
C THR A 88 -4.39 0.39 2.89
N LEU A 89 -3.80 1.53 2.55
CA LEU A 89 -3.29 1.78 1.19
C LEU A 89 -2.20 0.78 0.83
N TYR A 90 -1.26 0.57 1.74
CA TYR A 90 -0.18 -0.40 1.55
C TYR A 90 -0.70 -1.83 1.33
N LEU A 91 -1.68 -2.26 2.15
CA LEU A 91 -2.33 -3.56 2.00
C LEU A 91 -3.09 -3.66 0.66
N THR A 92 -3.86 -2.63 0.29
CA THR A 92 -4.58 -2.58 -1.00
C THR A 92 -3.61 -2.70 -2.17
N ALA A 93 -2.50 -1.96 -2.15
CA ALA A 93 -1.48 -2.03 -3.18
C ALA A 93 -0.91 -3.44 -3.30
N CYS A 94 -0.51 -4.05 -2.17
CA CYS A 94 0.06 -5.39 -2.15
C CYS A 94 -0.93 -6.47 -2.65
N LEU A 95 -2.20 -6.39 -2.23
CA LEU A 95 -3.23 -7.32 -2.69
C LEU A 95 -3.50 -7.17 -4.17
N ASN A 96 -3.51 -5.93 -4.66
CA ASN A 96 -3.72 -5.68 -6.07
C ASN A 96 -2.56 -6.24 -6.91
N ASP A 97 -1.30 -5.99 -6.52
CA ASP A 97 -0.11 -6.58 -7.17
C ASP A 97 -0.17 -8.12 -7.18
N LEU A 98 -0.59 -8.74 -6.08
CA LEU A 98 -0.74 -10.20 -5.99
C LEU A 98 -1.82 -10.74 -6.93
N VAL A 99 -2.97 -10.10 -7.01
CA VAL A 99 -4.07 -10.51 -7.90
C VAL A 99 -3.64 -10.40 -9.37
N GLU A 100 -2.93 -9.33 -9.74
CA GLU A 100 -2.43 -9.11 -11.10
C GLU A 100 -1.31 -10.10 -11.48
N ARG A 101 -0.33 -10.31 -10.59
CA ARG A 101 0.82 -11.20 -10.86
C ARG A 101 0.47 -12.68 -10.80
N PHE A 102 -0.55 -13.06 -10.02
CA PHE A 102 -0.91 -14.45 -9.77
C PHE A 102 -2.39 -14.71 -10.04
N PRO A 103 -2.85 -14.60 -11.29
CA PRO A 103 -4.28 -14.72 -11.64
C PRO A 103 -4.87 -16.11 -11.35
N ASN A 104 -4.02 -17.13 -11.17
CA ASN A 104 -4.45 -18.48 -10.79
C ASN A 104 -4.64 -18.67 -9.28
N CYS A 105 -4.17 -17.72 -8.45
CA CYS A 105 -4.37 -17.74 -7.01
C CYS A 105 -5.73 -17.12 -6.67
N HIS A 106 -6.58 -17.90 -6.00
CA HIS A 106 -7.87 -17.44 -5.54
C HIS A 106 -7.73 -16.82 -4.15
N PHE A 107 -8.17 -15.59 -4.00
CA PHE A 107 -8.22 -14.90 -2.73
C PHE A 107 -9.65 -14.87 -2.17
N SER A 108 -9.80 -15.03 -0.86
CA SER A 108 -11.07 -14.84 -0.15
C SER A 108 -10.86 -14.17 1.20
N MET A 109 -11.96 -13.79 1.85
CA MET A 109 -11.92 -13.20 3.19
C MET A 109 -12.90 -13.85 4.17
N VAL A 110 -12.50 -13.95 5.44
CA VAL A 110 -13.43 -13.96 6.59
C VAL A 110 -13.72 -12.51 6.93
N THR A 111 -15.00 -12.18 7.08
CA THR A 111 -15.45 -10.80 7.38
C THR A 111 -15.02 -10.38 8.78
N PRO A 112 -14.68 -9.09 8.99
CA PRO A 112 -14.41 -8.57 10.32
C PRO A 112 -15.69 -8.56 11.18
N SER A 113 -15.51 -8.58 12.49
CA SER A 113 -16.61 -8.34 13.44
C SER A 113 -16.91 -6.83 13.60
N GLU A 114 -15.92 -5.97 13.31
CA GLU A 114 -16.08 -4.52 13.38
C GLU A 114 -16.68 -3.95 12.08
N THR A 115 -17.88 -3.37 12.19
CA THR A 115 -18.64 -2.80 11.07
C THR A 115 -17.85 -1.73 10.31
N ARG A 116 -17.09 -0.87 11.02
CA ARG A 116 -16.30 0.18 10.36
C ARG A 116 -15.17 -0.42 9.52
N VAL A 117 -14.54 -1.50 9.97
CA VAL A 117 -13.53 -2.23 9.21
C VAL A 117 -14.17 -2.86 7.97
N GLU A 118 -15.34 -3.47 8.11
CA GLU A 118 -16.08 -4.02 6.95
C GLU A 118 -16.33 -2.93 5.90
N GLN A 119 -16.87 -1.78 6.33
CA GLN A 119 -17.13 -0.65 5.43
C GLN A 119 -15.85 -0.15 4.76
N VAL A 120 -14.73 -0.04 5.47
CA VAL A 120 -13.44 0.35 4.86
C VAL A 120 -13.03 -0.66 3.78
N LEU A 121 -13.13 -1.97 4.04
CA LEU A 121 -12.77 -3.00 3.06
C LEU A 121 -13.59 -2.90 1.77
N TYR A 122 -14.87 -2.58 1.87
CA TYR A 122 -15.73 -2.33 0.71
C TYR A 122 -15.41 -1.00 0.03
N GLN A 123 -15.27 0.08 0.80
CA GLN A 123 -15.00 1.44 0.31
C GLN A 123 -13.71 1.51 -0.51
N VAL A 124 -12.65 0.85 -0.05
CA VAL A 124 -11.33 0.90 -0.71
C VAL A 124 -11.11 -0.22 -1.73
N GLY A 125 -12.11 -1.07 -1.95
CA GLY A 125 -12.07 -2.15 -2.95
C GLY A 125 -11.31 -3.42 -2.55
N ILE A 126 -10.79 -3.54 -1.31
CA ILE A 126 -10.17 -4.79 -0.83
C ILE A 126 -11.18 -5.94 -0.88
N ALA A 127 -12.43 -5.72 -0.46
CA ALA A 127 -13.46 -6.76 -0.48
C ALA A 127 -13.65 -7.36 -1.89
N LYS A 128 -13.60 -6.52 -2.93
CA LYS A 128 -13.67 -6.94 -4.34
C LYS A 128 -12.47 -7.79 -4.74
N LEU A 129 -11.25 -7.38 -4.37
CA LEU A 129 -10.03 -8.17 -4.60
C LEU A 129 -10.09 -9.56 -3.92
N LEU A 130 -10.84 -9.66 -2.83
CA LEU A 130 -11.04 -10.89 -2.06
C LEU A 130 -12.35 -11.61 -2.42
N GLY A 131 -12.88 -11.37 -3.63
CA GLY A 131 -14.01 -12.12 -4.20
C GLY A 131 -15.38 -11.76 -3.63
N ARG A 132 -15.53 -10.62 -2.95
CA ARG A 132 -16.83 -10.10 -2.50
C ARG A 132 -17.35 -9.07 -3.49
N MET A 133 -18.41 -9.43 -4.22
CA MET A 133 -19.01 -8.58 -5.26
C MET A 133 -20.20 -7.74 -4.77
N LYS A 134 -20.44 -7.70 -3.45
CA LYS A 134 -21.53 -6.90 -2.89
C LYS A 134 -21.21 -5.41 -3.08
N SER A 135 -22.11 -4.68 -3.71
CA SER A 135 -22.10 -3.22 -3.73
C SER A 135 -22.85 -2.67 -2.53
N PHE A 136 -22.41 -1.51 -2.06
CA PHE A 136 -23.07 -0.75 -1.02
C PHE A 136 -23.20 0.69 -1.50
N ASP A 137 -24.22 1.37 -1.01
CA ASP A 137 -24.29 2.82 -1.10
C ASP A 137 -23.33 3.41 -0.06
N SER A 138 -22.24 4.04 -0.53
CA SER A 138 -21.22 4.65 0.34
C SER A 138 -21.77 5.81 1.17
N SER A 139 -22.91 6.42 0.78
CA SER A 139 -23.56 7.46 1.56
C SER A 139 -24.10 6.95 2.90
N ALA A 140 -24.42 5.65 2.98
CA ALA A 140 -24.88 4.98 4.19
C ALA A 140 -23.73 4.52 5.10
N PHE A 141 -22.46 4.70 4.69
CA PHE A 141 -21.32 4.34 5.52
C PHE A 141 -21.15 5.32 6.68
N HIS A 142 -20.51 4.82 7.73
CA HIS A 142 -20.15 5.63 8.88
C HIS A 142 -19.35 6.86 8.41
N HIS A 143 -19.58 8.02 9.03
CA HIS A 143 -19.00 9.29 8.59
C HIS A 143 -17.45 9.28 8.53
N SER A 144 -16.80 8.43 9.32
CA SER A 144 -15.35 8.21 9.30
C SER A 144 -14.83 7.37 8.12
N VAL A 145 -15.73 6.78 7.35
CA VAL A 145 -15.45 5.88 6.21
C VAL A 145 -16.00 6.45 4.90
N ARG A 146 -17.17 7.10 4.92
CA ARG A 146 -17.83 7.63 3.71
C ARG A 146 -16.96 8.57 2.86
N HIS A 147 -16.05 9.30 3.52
CA HIS A 147 -15.15 10.29 2.90
C HIS A 147 -13.77 9.70 2.60
N TRP A 148 -13.67 8.40 2.36
CA TRP A 148 -12.46 7.79 1.82
C TRP A 148 -12.57 7.74 0.31
N HIS A 149 -11.65 8.40 -0.37
CA HIS A 149 -11.58 8.39 -1.82
C HIS A 149 -10.35 7.59 -2.24
N VAL A 150 -10.46 6.88 -3.36
CA VAL A 150 -9.41 6.00 -3.88
C VAL A 150 -9.08 6.40 -5.31
N ALA A 151 -7.78 6.47 -5.59
CA ALA A 151 -7.23 6.68 -6.92
C ALA A 151 -6.05 5.71 -7.14
N HIS A 152 -5.81 5.37 -8.40
CA HIS A 152 -4.63 4.63 -8.81
C HIS A 152 -4.33 4.93 -10.29
N GLY A 153 -3.08 4.79 -10.71
CA GLY A 153 -2.71 5.07 -12.09
C GLY A 153 -1.36 4.51 -12.47
N TYR A 154 -1.12 4.46 -13.77
CA TYR A 154 0.10 3.91 -14.38
C TYR A 154 1.03 5.01 -14.93
N ASP A 155 0.55 6.26 -14.92
CA ASP A 155 1.17 7.41 -15.55
C ASP A 155 1.13 8.64 -14.62
N VAL A 156 1.55 9.79 -15.14
CA VAL A 156 1.46 11.08 -14.46
C VAL A 156 0.25 11.86 -14.99
N ASN A 157 -0.95 11.26 -14.91
CA ASN A 157 -2.19 11.95 -15.20
C ASN A 157 -2.95 12.27 -13.89
N LEU A 158 -3.09 13.57 -13.59
CA LEU A 158 -3.82 14.04 -12.40
C LEU A 158 -5.33 13.80 -12.48
N GLU A 159 -5.90 13.61 -13.67
CA GLU A 159 -7.30 13.25 -13.85
C GLU A 159 -7.63 11.91 -13.18
N ASN A 160 -6.66 10.97 -13.14
CA ASN A 160 -6.79 9.70 -12.43
C ASN A 160 -6.97 9.86 -10.91
N ALA A 161 -6.74 11.07 -10.40
CA ALA A 161 -6.87 11.46 -9.00
C ALA A 161 -7.89 12.60 -8.78
N GLU A 162 -8.70 12.95 -9.78
CA GLU A 162 -9.66 14.04 -9.71
C GLU A 162 -10.60 13.90 -8.49
N ASN A 163 -11.12 12.69 -8.28
CA ASN A 163 -11.99 12.38 -7.12
C ASN A 163 -11.32 12.62 -5.76
N ILE A 164 -9.99 12.51 -5.67
CA ILE A 164 -9.22 12.82 -4.47
C ILE A 164 -9.22 14.33 -4.27
N PHE A 165 -8.92 15.09 -5.31
CA PHE A 165 -8.82 16.54 -5.18
C PHE A 165 -10.18 17.21 -4.98
N ASP A 166 -11.22 16.74 -5.65
CA ASP A 166 -12.60 17.19 -5.47
C ASP A 166 -13.07 17.00 -4.03
N SER A 167 -12.61 15.94 -3.35
CA SER A 167 -13.01 15.64 -1.96
C SER A 167 -12.66 16.76 -0.96
N PHE A 168 -11.67 17.60 -1.28
CA PHE A 168 -11.24 18.71 -0.44
C PHE A 168 -11.21 20.07 -1.16
N GLN A 169 -11.79 20.14 -2.36
CA GLN A 169 -11.90 21.40 -3.09
C GLN A 169 -12.69 22.43 -2.28
N GLY A 170 -12.18 23.66 -2.19
CA GLY A 170 -12.78 24.74 -1.40
C GLY A 170 -12.68 24.58 0.13
N ARG A 171 -12.16 23.45 0.62
CA ARG A 171 -12.00 23.18 2.07
C ARG A 171 -10.63 23.50 2.60
N LEU A 172 -9.65 23.60 1.72
CA LEU A 172 -8.28 24.00 2.04
C LEU A 172 -8.02 25.39 1.49
N THR A 173 -7.04 26.10 2.06
CA THR A 173 -6.57 27.33 1.44
C THR A 173 -6.01 27.04 0.04
N PRO A 174 -6.09 27.98 -0.91
CA PRO A 174 -5.54 27.80 -2.25
C PRO A 174 -4.05 27.42 -2.25
N GLU A 175 -3.28 27.93 -1.29
CA GLU A 175 -1.86 27.62 -1.11
C GLU A 175 -1.67 26.16 -0.71
N LEU A 176 -2.48 25.67 0.25
CA LEU A 176 -2.39 24.30 0.75
C LEU A 176 -2.79 23.30 -0.33
N SER A 177 -3.88 23.60 -1.03
CA SER A 177 -4.34 22.78 -2.15
C SER A 177 -3.23 22.65 -3.20
N ARG A 178 -2.67 23.77 -3.68
CA ARG A 178 -1.55 23.77 -4.65
C ARG A 178 -0.33 22.99 -4.16
N SER A 179 -0.01 23.05 -2.87
CA SER A 179 1.08 22.28 -2.27
C SER A 179 0.85 20.77 -2.35
N ILE A 180 -0.35 20.32 -1.99
CA ILE A 180 -0.74 18.90 -2.08
C ILE A 180 -0.72 18.45 -3.55
N TYR A 181 -1.28 19.24 -4.48
CA TYR A 181 -1.25 18.94 -5.92
C TYR A 181 0.19 18.77 -6.45
N ALA A 182 1.07 19.73 -6.15
CA ALA A 182 2.47 19.67 -6.54
C ALA A 182 3.15 18.42 -5.96
N GLY A 183 2.83 18.08 -4.71
CA GLY A 183 3.40 16.91 -4.07
C GLY A 183 2.93 15.58 -4.63
N VAL A 184 1.64 15.46 -4.91
CA VAL A 184 1.08 14.29 -5.58
C VAL A 184 1.66 14.14 -6.99
N SER A 185 1.75 15.23 -7.76
CA SER A 185 2.32 15.20 -9.11
C SER A 185 3.78 14.75 -9.12
N GLU A 186 4.59 15.24 -8.17
CA GLU A 186 5.97 14.79 -8.00
C GLU A 186 6.05 13.32 -7.54
N ALA A 187 5.15 12.86 -6.67
CA ALA A 187 5.10 11.48 -6.24
C ALA A 187 4.75 10.52 -7.41
N MET A 188 3.76 10.87 -8.23
CA MET A 188 3.43 10.16 -9.48
C MET A 188 4.62 10.12 -10.43
N THR A 189 5.30 11.26 -10.59
CA THR A 189 6.50 11.40 -11.42
C THR A 189 7.64 10.49 -10.92
N ASN A 190 7.91 10.48 -9.62
CA ASN A 190 8.92 9.62 -9.02
C ASN A 190 8.56 8.13 -9.14
N CYS A 191 7.28 7.79 -9.03
CA CYS A 191 6.79 6.45 -9.29
C CYS A 191 7.11 6.00 -10.73
N MET A 192 6.69 6.80 -11.72
CA MET A 192 6.86 6.46 -13.13
C MET A 192 8.33 6.35 -13.54
N HIS A 193 9.17 7.27 -13.08
CA HIS A 193 10.56 7.35 -13.53
C HIS A 193 11.55 6.51 -12.72
N HIS A 194 11.26 6.20 -11.46
CA HIS A 194 12.24 5.61 -10.54
C HIS A 194 11.76 4.37 -9.79
N ALA A 195 10.47 4.27 -9.46
CA ALA A 195 10.01 3.20 -8.56
C ALA A 195 10.22 1.81 -9.18
N TYR A 196 9.98 1.63 -10.47
CA TYR A 196 10.03 0.32 -11.12
C TYR A 196 11.28 0.09 -11.98
N GLU A 197 12.28 0.96 -11.88
CA GLU A 197 13.51 0.87 -12.67
C GLU A 197 14.30 -0.42 -12.39
N GLY A 198 14.60 -1.16 -13.47
CA GLY A 198 15.28 -2.45 -13.41
C GLY A 198 14.44 -3.60 -12.87
N LYS A 199 13.12 -3.44 -12.71
CA LYS A 199 12.20 -4.55 -12.43
C LYS A 199 11.59 -5.09 -13.73
N ASN A 200 11.71 -6.40 -13.96
CA ASN A 200 11.01 -7.08 -15.04
C ASN A 200 9.58 -7.45 -14.59
N LEU A 201 8.72 -6.45 -14.51
CA LEU A 201 7.30 -6.61 -14.17
C LEU A 201 6.42 -6.22 -15.35
N PRO A 202 5.23 -6.84 -15.50
CA PRO A 202 4.19 -6.35 -16.42
C PRO A 202 3.83 -4.89 -16.12
N ASP A 203 3.46 -4.12 -17.14
CA ASP A 203 3.12 -2.70 -16.98
C ASP A 203 1.91 -2.49 -16.04
N ALA A 204 0.97 -3.44 -16.02
CA ALA A 204 -0.17 -3.47 -15.09
C ALA A 204 0.24 -3.56 -13.59
N CYS A 205 1.49 -3.91 -13.30
CA CYS A 205 2.04 -3.94 -11.93
C CYS A 205 2.86 -2.68 -11.60
N ARG A 206 3.17 -1.84 -12.59
CA ARG A 206 3.96 -0.61 -12.43
C ARG A 206 3.02 0.57 -12.21
N LYS A 207 2.48 0.68 -11.00
CA LYS A 207 1.48 1.69 -10.68
C LYS A 207 1.68 2.35 -9.33
N TRP A 208 0.97 3.45 -9.16
CA TRP A 208 0.76 4.10 -7.88
C TRP A 208 -0.68 3.93 -7.41
N TRP A 209 -0.86 4.02 -6.10
CA TRP A 209 -2.16 4.07 -5.43
C TRP A 209 -2.21 5.27 -4.51
N MET A 210 -3.40 5.83 -4.34
CA MET A 210 -3.60 6.98 -3.47
C MET A 210 -4.95 6.91 -2.78
N PHE A 211 -4.97 7.30 -1.51
CA PHE A 211 -6.21 7.58 -0.77
C PHE A 211 -6.24 9.04 -0.32
N SER A 212 -7.44 9.63 -0.26
CA SER A 212 -7.71 10.70 0.69
C SER A 212 -8.75 10.25 1.69
N ARG A 213 -8.65 10.77 2.91
CA ARG A 213 -9.71 10.63 3.90
C ARG A 213 -9.79 11.82 4.83
N GLU A 214 -10.97 12.03 5.34
CA GLU A 214 -11.18 12.93 6.47
C GLU A 214 -11.23 12.12 7.76
N ASP A 215 -10.34 12.47 8.68
CA ASP A 215 -10.46 12.01 10.05
C ASP A 215 -11.30 13.00 10.84
N ALA A 216 -12.60 12.72 10.93
CA ALA A 216 -13.55 13.51 11.70
C ALA A 216 -13.17 13.64 13.19
N THR A 217 -12.40 12.69 13.73
CA THR A 217 -11.97 12.72 15.14
C THR A 217 -10.90 13.76 15.37
N SER A 218 -9.92 13.84 14.47
CA SER A 218 -8.82 14.80 14.57
C SER A 218 -9.09 16.11 13.82
N GLY A 219 -10.13 16.16 12.99
CA GLY A 219 -10.41 17.30 12.11
C GLY A 219 -9.34 17.46 11.04
N ARG A 220 -8.78 16.37 10.52
CA ARG A 220 -7.65 16.41 9.59
C ARG A 220 -7.99 15.73 8.26
N LEU A 221 -7.51 16.32 7.18
CA LEU A 221 -7.42 15.65 5.89
C LEU A 221 -6.12 14.85 5.86
N GLN A 222 -6.21 13.60 5.44
CA GLN A 222 -5.07 12.75 5.15
C GLN A 222 -5.07 12.44 3.67
N VAL A 223 -3.92 12.63 3.02
CA VAL A 223 -3.67 12.18 1.65
C VAL A 223 -2.50 11.20 1.74
N VAL A 224 -2.66 10.01 1.20
CA VAL A 224 -1.63 8.96 1.26
C VAL A 224 -1.37 8.47 -0.15
N PHE A 225 -0.10 8.43 -0.55
CA PHE A 225 0.37 7.91 -1.83
C PHE A 225 1.28 6.70 -1.60
N CYS A 226 1.19 5.68 -2.45
CA CYS A 226 2.01 4.47 -2.35
C CYS A 226 2.43 3.97 -3.73
N ASP A 227 3.67 3.51 -3.85
CA ASP A 227 4.15 2.62 -4.91
C ASP A 227 4.73 1.33 -4.30
N LEU A 228 4.89 0.27 -5.10
CA LEU A 228 5.54 -0.98 -4.70
C LEU A 228 6.91 -1.18 -5.38
N GLY A 229 7.57 -0.07 -5.68
CA GLY A 229 8.85 -0.01 -6.37
C GLY A 229 10.05 -0.52 -5.58
N ILE A 230 11.23 -0.05 -5.98
CA ILE A 230 12.51 -0.34 -5.32
C ILE A 230 12.71 0.52 -4.06
N GLY A 231 11.92 1.59 -3.90
CA GLY A 231 12.02 2.54 -2.79
C GLY A 231 13.10 3.61 -3.00
N ILE A 232 12.96 4.72 -2.27
CA ILE A 232 13.91 5.84 -2.28
C ILE A 232 15.35 5.38 -1.95
N PRO A 233 15.60 4.57 -0.91
CA PRO A 233 16.95 4.17 -0.55
C PRO A 233 17.71 3.51 -1.69
N LYS A 234 17.05 2.67 -2.51
CA LYS A 234 17.68 2.00 -3.64
C LYS A 234 17.73 2.88 -4.88
N SER A 235 16.72 3.71 -5.11
CA SER A 235 16.67 4.57 -6.31
C SER A 235 17.77 5.63 -6.31
N LEU A 236 18.23 6.10 -5.15
CA LEU A 236 19.33 7.08 -5.05
C LEU A 236 20.67 6.56 -5.61
N PHE A 237 20.87 5.24 -5.64
CA PHE A 237 22.11 4.63 -6.13
C PHE A 237 21.99 4.09 -7.57
N ARG A 238 20.85 4.32 -8.24
CA ARG A 238 20.69 3.97 -9.65
C ARG A 238 21.43 4.98 -10.52
N GLU A 239 22.20 4.46 -11.46
CA GLU A 239 22.81 5.23 -12.54
C GLU A 239 21.94 5.17 -13.78
N SER A 240 21.82 6.30 -14.47
CA SER A 240 21.21 6.41 -15.79
C SER A 240 21.70 7.69 -16.45
N ASP A 241 21.46 7.84 -17.76
CA ASP A 241 21.89 9.03 -18.52
C ASP A 241 21.31 10.35 -17.96
N GLN A 242 20.22 10.25 -17.19
CA GLN A 242 19.53 11.38 -16.56
C GLN A 242 20.16 11.80 -15.22
N VAL A 243 21.02 10.95 -14.65
CA VAL A 243 21.75 11.24 -13.42
C VAL A 243 22.91 12.17 -13.74
N SER A 244 23.03 13.25 -12.97
CA SER A 244 24.09 14.22 -13.08
C SER A 244 25.45 13.66 -12.67
N ASP A 245 26.48 14.15 -13.33
CA ASP A 245 27.85 13.70 -13.10
C ASP A 245 28.26 14.03 -11.64
N GLY A 246 28.93 13.08 -10.98
CA GLY A 246 29.35 13.20 -9.57
C GLY A 246 28.21 13.09 -8.53
N TRP A 247 26.99 12.70 -8.92
CA TRP A 247 25.89 12.50 -7.96
C TRP A 247 26.24 11.48 -6.86
N LEU A 248 26.81 10.32 -7.22
CA LEU A 248 27.15 9.30 -6.25
C LEU A 248 28.19 9.78 -5.23
N ASP A 249 29.17 10.57 -5.66
CA ASP A 249 30.18 11.14 -4.76
C ASP A 249 29.55 12.18 -3.83
N ARG A 250 28.67 13.05 -4.34
CA ARG A 250 27.90 13.98 -3.52
C ARG A 250 27.05 13.26 -2.47
N LEU A 251 26.35 12.19 -2.87
CA LEU A 251 25.53 11.38 -1.99
C LEU A 251 26.38 10.71 -0.90
N ARG A 252 27.47 10.04 -1.28
CA ARG A 252 28.40 9.37 -0.35
C ARG A 252 29.00 10.36 0.63
N ASN A 253 29.46 11.52 0.16
CA ASN A 253 30.03 12.57 1.02
C ASN A 253 28.98 13.18 1.96
N TRP A 254 27.72 13.30 1.53
CA TRP A 254 26.64 13.76 2.40
C TRP A 254 26.33 12.74 3.49
N ILE A 255 26.27 11.45 3.15
CA ILE A 255 26.05 10.36 4.10
C ILE A 255 27.21 10.27 5.10
N ALA A 256 28.46 10.26 4.62
CA ALA A 256 29.65 10.15 5.45
C ALA A 256 29.70 11.25 6.54
N ARG A 257 29.46 12.51 6.17
CA ARG A 257 29.40 13.63 7.14
C ARG A 257 28.33 13.45 8.22
N HIS A 258 27.17 12.88 7.87
CA HIS A 258 26.12 12.62 8.85
C HIS A 258 26.46 11.43 9.75
N VAL A 259 27.13 10.42 9.21
CA VAL A 259 27.63 9.27 9.98
C VAL A 259 28.72 9.69 10.97
N GLU A 260 29.66 10.54 10.55
CA GLU A 260 30.65 11.18 11.43
C GLU A 260 29.98 11.98 12.55
N GLY A 261 28.85 12.61 12.25
CA GLY A 261 27.98 13.27 13.23
C GLY A 261 27.13 12.34 14.11
N GLY A 262 27.38 11.02 14.09
CA GLY A 262 26.72 10.02 14.93
C GLY A 262 25.38 9.51 14.41
N LYS A 263 25.03 9.76 13.14
CA LYS A 263 23.84 9.14 12.51
C LYS A 263 24.18 7.73 12.02
N ALA A 264 23.18 6.85 12.00
CA ALA A 264 23.32 5.55 11.37
C ALA A 264 23.17 5.68 9.85
N ASP A 265 23.97 4.92 9.09
CA ASP A 265 23.77 4.74 7.65
C ASP A 265 22.61 3.77 7.38
N ASP A 266 21.39 4.24 7.59
CA ASP A 266 20.15 3.49 7.38
C ASP A 266 19.27 4.11 6.28
N ASP A 267 18.12 3.49 6.00
CA ASP A 267 17.20 3.99 4.98
C ASP A 267 16.58 5.33 5.38
N ALA A 268 16.46 5.62 6.69
CA ALA A 268 15.95 6.90 7.16
C ALA A 268 16.90 8.05 6.78
N LEU A 269 18.21 7.83 6.95
CA LEU A 269 19.22 8.77 6.50
C LEU A 269 19.21 8.95 4.97
N LYS A 270 18.99 7.88 4.21
CA LYS A 270 18.88 7.94 2.74
C LYS A 270 17.63 8.70 2.29
N ILE A 271 16.49 8.50 2.94
CA ILE A 271 15.28 9.31 2.68
C ILE A 271 15.56 10.79 2.96
N LYS A 272 16.25 11.10 4.07
CA LYS A 272 16.66 12.48 4.37
C LYS A 272 17.57 13.06 3.29
N ALA A 273 18.52 12.29 2.78
CA ALA A 273 19.38 12.71 1.67
C ALA A 273 18.56 13.05 0.41
N ALA A 274 17.57 12.23 0.07
CA ALA A 274 16.68 12.50 -1.08
C ALA A 274 15.97 13.85 -0.95
N ILE A 275 15.58 14.23 0.26
CA ILE A 275 14.90 15.51 0.53
C ILE A 275 15.88 16.68 0.46
N GLU A 276 17.05 16.57 1.09
CA GLU A 276 17.97 17.70 1.21
C GLU A 276 18.75 18.01 -0.08
N ILE A 277 19.26 16.96 -0.73
CA ILE A 277 20.19 17.08 -1.86
C ILE A 277 19.66 16.49 -3.18
N GLY A 278 18.47 15.86 -3.17
CA GLY A 278 17.90 15.19 -4.35
C GLY A 278 17.72 16.08 -5.57
N GLN A 279 17.57 17.40 -5.38
CA GLN A 279 17.55 18.38 -6.48
C GLN A 279 18.81 18.38 -7.35
N THR A 280 19.93 17.91 -6.80
CA THR A 280 21.22 17.82 -7.51
C THR A 280 21.44 16.48 -8.19
N ARG A 281 20.44 15.57 -8.19
CA ARG A 281 20.55 14.24 -8.79
C ARG A 281 20.40 14.29 -10.30
N THR A 282 19.49 15.10 -10.83
CA THR A 282 19.11 15.06 -12.25
C THR A 282 19.77 16.18 -13.06
N LYS A 283 20.05 15.94 -14.35
CA LYS A 283 20.53 16.97 -15.30
C LYS A 283 19.47 18.01 -15.70
N LEU A 284 18.21 17.80 -15.32
CA LEU A 284 17.08 18.65 -15.69
C LEU A 284 16.80 19.70 -14.60
N GLN A 285 16.88 21.00 -14.93
CA GLN A 285 16.78 22.12 -13.96
C GLN A 285 15.46 22.20 -13.16
N HIS A 286 14.40 21.54 -13.64
CA HIS A 286 13.07 21.51 -13.02
C HIS A 286 12.81 20.23 -12.20
N ARG A 287 13.69 19.22 -12.26
CA ARG A 287 13.52 17.93 -11.57
C ARG A 287 14.23 17.90 -10.22
N GLY A 288 13.75 17.04 -9.31
CA GLY A 288 14.37 16.79 -8.00
C GLY A 288 14.12 17.87 -6.93
N LYS A 289 13.47 18.99 -7.27
CA LYS A 289 13.05 20.01 -6.31
C LYS A 289 11.75 19.66 -5.59
N GLY A 290 10.92 18.79 -6.20
CA GLY A 290 9.55 18.56 -5.75
C GLY A 290 9.46 18.00 -4.34
N LEU A 291 10.27 17.02 -3.96
CA LEU A 291 10.22 16.43 -2.60
C LEU A 291 10.60 17.43 -1.50
N LYS A 292 11.60 18.28 -1.75
CA LYS A 292 11.98 19.36 -0.81
C LYS A 292 10.90 20.43 -0.74
N GLN A 293 10.39 20.85 -1.90
CA GLN A 293 9.37 21.87 -2.01
C GLN A 293 8.09 21.44 -1.29
N MET A 294 7.63 20.20 -1.52
CA MET A 294 6.53 19.56 -0.79
C MET A 294 6.65 19.70 0.72
N VAL A 295 7.82 19.36 1.26
CA VAL A 295 8.07 19.39 2.70
C VAL A 295 8.07 20.84 3.21
N SER A 296 8.85 21.72 2.57
CA SER A 296 9.01 23.11 3.00
C SER A 296 7.75 23.97 2.85
N THR A 297 6.87 23.67 1.90
CA THR A 297 5.63 24.41 1.72
C THR A 297 4.64 24.11 2.85
N LEU A 298 4.76 22.98 3.56
CA LEU A 298 3.95 22.70 4.75
C LEU A 298 4.30 23.59 5.95
N ASP A 299 5.52 24.14 6.00
CA ASP A 299 5.95 25.06 7.08
C ASP A 299 5.16 26.37 7.07
N GLN A 300 4.74 26.80 5.88
CA GLN A 300 4.09 28.10 5.64
C GLN A 300 2.56 28.01 5.71
N ILE A 301 2.00 26.81 5.93
CA ILE A 301 0.59 26.51 5.65
C ILE A 301 -0.07 25.79 6.84
N GLY A 302 -1.36 26.07 7.07
CA GLY A 302 -2.17 25.41 8.10
C GLY A 302 -1.85 25.86 9.52
N ASP A 303 -1.55 27.16 9.71
CA ASP A 303 -1.09 27.77 10.98
C ASP A 303 0.12 27.05 11.61
N GLY A 304 0.87 26.33 10.77
CA GLY A 304 1.96 25.47 11.19
C GLY A 304 1.50 24.27 12.01
N ASP A 305 0.40 23.60 11.64
CA ASP A 305 -0.03 22.28 12.17
C ASP A 305 -0.23 21.25 11.05
N ALA A 306 0.68 21.19 10.08
CA ALA A 306 0.72 20.19 9.03
C ALA A 306 1.88 19.20 9.22
N SER A 307 1.75 17.99 8.69
CA SER A 307 2.83 17.00 8.72
C SER A 307 2.89 16.18 7.44
N VAL A 308 4.10 15.77 7.08
CA VAL A 308 4.37 14.77 6.06
C VAL A 308 5.25 13.67 6.63
N GLU A 309 4.89 12.43 6.33
CA GLU A 309 5.67 11.24 6.61
C GLU A 309 6.03 10.55 5.30
N ILE A 310 7.29 10.16 5.15
CA ILE A 310 7.77 9.39 4.00
C ILE A 310 8.38 8.10 4.56
N ILE A 311 7.83 6.96 4.17
CA ILE A 311 8.28 5.63 4.56
C ILE A 311 8.82 4.94 3.31
N SER A 312 10.03 4.40 3.38
CA SER A 312 10.60 3.61 2.29
C SER A 312 11.70 2.69 2.81
N GLY A 313 11.71 1.44 2.35
CA GLY A 313 12.57 0.42 2.93
C GLY A 313 12.30 0.28 4.43
N ASN A 314 13.34 0.25 5.26
CA ASN A 314 13.23 0.20 6.72
C ASN A 314 13.30 1.57 7.41
N GLY A 315 13.18 2.65 6.66
CA GLY A 315 13.33 4.02 7.14
C GLY A 315 12.03 4.82 7.09
N MET A 316 11.94 5.81 7.98
CA MET A 316 10.89 6.81 7.99
C MET A 316 11.51 8.20 8.16
N TYR A 317 11.05 9.14 7.35
CA TYR A 317 11.24 10.56 7.55
C TYR A 317 9.91 11.19 7.95
N ARG A 318 9.92 12.02 8.98
CA ARG A 318 8.76 12.79 9.44
C ARG A 318 9.16 14.24 9.54
N HIS A 319 8.40 15.10 8.88
CA HIS A 319 8.46 16.54 9.05
C HIS A 319 7.10 17.01 9.57
N ARG A 320 7.12 17.77 10.66
CA ARG A 320 5.92 18.32 11.30
C ARG A 320 6.16 19.78 11.66
N ALA A 321 5.30 20.65 11.16
CA ALA A 321 5.11 21.97 11.72
C ALA A 321 4.10 21.83 12.88
N ARG A 322 4.44 22.34 14.07
CA ARG A 322 3.48 22.54 15.17
C ARG A 322 3.72 23.90 15.83
N ASN A 323 2.72 24.77 15.88
CA ASN A 323 2.81 26.12 16.46
C ASN A 323 4.01 26.92 15.89
N LYS A 324 4.19 26.88 14.57
CA LYS A 324 5.32 27.50 13.84
C LYS A 324 6.72 26.97 14.21
N LYS A 325 6.81 25.87 14.97
CA LYS A 325 8.06 25.14 15.20
C LYS A 325 8.11 23.93 14.28
N VAL A 326 9.17 23.86 13.49
CA VAL A 326 9.44 22.75 12.59
C VAL A 326 10.24 21.68 13.32
N VAL A 327 9.76 20.45 13.27
CA VAL A 327 10.46 19.28 13.82
C VAL A 327 10.63 18.25 12.71
N GLU A 328 11.88 17.97 12.38
CA GLU A 328 12.27 16.94 11.42
C GLU A 328 12.91 15.75 12.13
N LYS A 329 12.49 14.54 11.77
CA LYS A 329 13.02 13.30 12.32
C LYS A 329 13.21 12.28 11.21
N ALA A 330 14.42 11.77 11.08
CA ALA A 330 14.72 10.55 10.34
C ALA A 330 14.96 9.43 11.36
N LEU A 331 14.14 8.38 11.31
CA LEU A 331 14.12 7.29 12.28
C LEU A 331 13.92 5.95 11.57
N PRO A 332 14.42 4.83 12.13
CA PRO A 332 14.05 3.52 11.63
C PRO A 332 12.54 3.31 11.76
N LEU A 333 11.96 2.56 10.82
CA LEU A 333 10.53 2.26 10.79
C LEU A 333 10.08 1.38 11.97
N SER A 334 11.00 0.59 12.53
CA SER A 334 10.79 -0.24 13.71
C SER A 334 12.06 -0.32 14.55
N ASP A 335 11.92 -0.63 15.84
CA ASP A 335 13.04 -0.68 16.78
C ASP A 335 14.14 -1.67 16.36
N ASN A 336 13.77 -2.77 15.70
CA ASN A 336 14.73 -3.79 15.26
C ASN A 336 15.42 -3.45 13.92
N ARG A 337 15.02 -2.36 13.24
CA ARG A 337 15.55 -1.92 11.93
C ARG A 337 15.45 -2.95 10.80
N LYS A 338 14.68 -4.02 10.99
CA LYS A 338 14.52 -5.13 10.02
C LYS A 338 13.20 -5.06 9.28
N THR A 339 12.17 -4.45 9.88
CA THR A 339 10.90 -4.24 9.19
C THR A 339 11.07 -3.24 8.05
N ALA A 340 10.81 -3.69 6.83
CA ALA A 340 10.84 -2.88 5.64
C ALA A 340 9.52 -2.97 4.88
N ILE A 341 9.08 -1.86 4.29
CA ILE A 341 8.00 -1.89 3.30
C ILE A 341 8.57 -2.07 1.89
N ARG A 342 7.68 -2.47 0.98
CA ARG A 342 7.96 -2.44 -0.46
C ARG A 342 7.67 -1.04 -0.98
N GLY A 343 8.54 -0.54 -1.86
CA GLY A 343 8.38 0.77 -2.49
C GLY A 343 8.48 1.96 -1.54
N THR A 344 7.63 2.95 -1.79
CA THR A 344 7.59 4.22 -1.04
C THR A 344 6.14 4.53 -0.69
N LEU A 345 5.92 5.01 0.54
CA LEU A 345 4.66 5.58 0.98
C LEU A 345 4.88 7.02 1.46
N ILE A 346 4.02 7.93 1.02
CA ILE A 346 4.02 9.33 1.45
C ILE A 346 2.65 9.63 2.06
N HIS A 347 2.64 10.18 3.26
CA HIS A 347 1.43 10.49 4.03
C HIS A 347 1.44 11.95 4.44
N TRP A 348 0.57 12.75 3.81
CA TRP A 348 0.28 14.11 4.22
C TRP A 348 -0.88 14.10 5.21
N SER A 349 -0.76 14.88 6.28
CA SER A 349 -1.85 15.14 7.21
C SER A 349 -1.92 16.62 7.52
N VAL A 350 -3.04 17.24 7.15
CA VAL A 350 -3.25 18.69 7.24
C VAL A 350 -4.54 18.97 8.00
N PRO A 351 -4.62 20.08 8.76
CA PRO A 351 -5.83 20.43 9.49
C PRO A 351 -6.90 20.87 8.49
N LEU A 352 -8.13 20.40 8.69
CA LEU A 352 -9.30 20.93 8.01
C LEU A 352 -9.87 22.09 8.84
N PRO A 353 -10.38 23.16 8.21
CA PRO A 353 -11.20 24.13 8.91
C PRO A 353 -12.35 23.42 9.63
N LYS A 354 -12.72 23.90 10.82
CA LYS A 354 -13.92 23.41 11.50
C LYS A 354 -15.12 23.64 10.56
N ARG A 355 -15.92 22.59 10.33
CA ARG A 355 -17.21 22.78 9.68
C ARG A 355 -18.04 23.70 10.59
N GLU A 356 -18.59 24.78 10.05
CA GLU A 356 -19.75 25.41 10.69
C GLU A 356 -20.81 24.30 10.81
N ALA A 357 -21.41 24.17 12.00
CA ALA A 357 -22.33 23.07 12.27
C ALA A 357 -23.50 23.13 11.27
N GLU A 358 -23.68 22.06 10.50
CA GLU A 358 -24.91 21.80 9.73
C GLU A 358 -26.07 21.45 10.66
#